data_AF-A0AAP2AIA9-F1
#
_entry.id   AF-A0AAP2AIA9-F1
#
_cell.length_a   1.000
_cell.length_b   1.000
_cell.length_c   1.000
_cell.angle_alpha   90.00
_cell.angle_beta   90.00
_cell.angle_gamma   90.00
#
_symmetry.space_group_name_H-M   'P 1'
#
loop_
_entity.id
_entity.type
_entity.pdbx_description
1 polymer ?
#
loop_
_entity_poly.entity_id
_entity_poly.type
_entity_poly.pdbx_seq_one_letter_code
_entity_poly.pdbx_strand_id
1 'polypeptide(L)'
;MAIIECFRNPENLSSVLTCLREAEGLSGLLAVAVGLALWIVAQLSADAKREKAAEREMKYGLPVSVPSVFGSPAHAEAVLRSANQEYYQLMLAEMEKALFAQGYELTRDRLQQVVADGETQRTVARAVYIARERYLAPNQPEHELAEKATMASSDGYCARWLSILITGSEQQGWYITRRHQGADYDDDNGYAFITTTPTANE
;
A
#
# COMPACT_ATOMS: atom_id res chain seq x y z
N MET A 1 -28.04 -21.17 -15.02
CA MET A 1 -26.82 -21.25 -14.19
C MET A 1 -25.67 -20.38 -14.71
N ALA A 2 -25.91 -19.35 -15.54
CA ALA A 2 -24.85 -18.53 -16.15
C ALA A 2 -24.59 -17.16 -15.44
N ILE A 3 -25.52 -16.66 -14.63
CA ILE A 3 -25.46 -15.28 -14.11
C ILE A 3 -24.49 -15.15 -12.91
N ILE A 4 -24.32 -16.23 -12.12
CA ILE A 4 -23.43 -16.24 -10.95
C ILE A 4 -21.95 -16.20 -11.37
N GLU A 5 -21.62 -16.66 -12.58
CA GLU A 5 -20.25 -16.61 -13.12
C GLU A 5 -19.83 -15.21 -13.56
N CYS A 6 -20.76 -14.38 -14.07
CA CYS A 6 -20.44 -12.98 -14.45
C CYS A 6 -19.94 -12.13 -13.26
N PHE A 7 -20.31 -12.50 -12.02
CA PHE A 7 -19.96 -11.73 -10.81
C PHE A 7 -18.81 -12.34 -10.00
N ARG A 8 -18.26 -13.48 -10.43
CA ARG A 8 -17.22 -14.19 -9.66
C ARG A 8 -15.80 -13.64 -9.91
N ASN A 9 -15.59 -12.90 -11.01
CA ASN A 9 -14.33 -12.19 -11.30
C ASN A 9 -14.52 -11.15 -12.43
N PRO A 10 -14.78 -9.85 -12.13
CA PRO A 10 -14.83 -8.83 -13.17
C PRO A 10 -13.48 -8.13 -13.30
N GLU A 11 -12.83 -8.24 -14.46
CA GLU A 11 -11.58 -7.50 -14.75
C GLU A 11 -11.82 -6.03 -15.13
N ASN A 12 -13.05 -5.66 -15.50
CA ASN A 12 -13.43 -4.31 -15.92
C ASN A 12 -14.95 -4.18 -16.12
N LEU A 13 -15.48 -2.95 -15.96
CA LEU A 13 -16.93 -2.65 -16.01
C LEU A 13 -17.57 -2.96 -17.38
N SER A 14 -16.76 -2.91 -18.45
CA SER A 14 -17.15 -3.28 -19.80
C SER A 14 -17.43 -4.78 -19.96
N SER A 15 -16.64 -5.67 -19.32
CA SER A 15 -16.86 -7.13 -19.40
C SER A 15 -18.16 -7.56 -18.72
N VAL A 16 -18.52 -6.88 -17.62
CA VAL A 16 -19.79 -7.07 -16.93
C VAL A 16 -20.95 -6.64 -17.83
N LEU A 17 -20.82 -5.51 -18.51
CA LEU A 17 -21.82 -5.03 -19.47
C LEU A 17 -21.99 -5.95 -20.68
N THR A 18 -20.92 -6.61 -21.15
CA THR A 18 -21.01 -7.59 -22.25
C THR A 18 -21.67 -8.89 -21.80
N CYS A 19 -21.35 -9.41 -20.61
CA CYS A 19 -21.99 -10.59 -20.01
C CYS A 19 -23.50 -10.37 -19.76
N LEU A 20 -23.86 -9.15 -19.33
CA LEU A 20 -25.26 -8.71 -19.17
C LEU A 20 -26.00 -8.51 -20.50
N ARG A 21 -25.27 -8.30 -21.59
CA ARG A 21 -25.82 -8.15 -22.95
C ARG A 21 -26.08 -9.50 -23.62
N GLU A 22 -25.32 -10.54 -23.26
CA GLU A 22 -25.53 -11.92 -23.72
C GLU A 22 -26.58 -12.69 -22.89
N ALA A 23 -26.82 -12.29 -21.64
CA ALA A 23 -27.92 -12.81 -20.83
C ALA A 23 -29.21 -12.04 -21.15
N GLU A 24 -30.03 -12.56 -22.06
CA GLU A 24 -31.33 -12.04 -22.52
C GLU A 24 -32.06 -11.09 -21.53
N GLY A 25 -31.82 -9.79 -21.75
CA GLY A 25 -32.77 -8.67 -21.64
C GLY A 25 -33.28 -8.21 -20.27
N LEU A 26 -33.62 -9.10 -19.34
CA LEU A 26 -34.38 -8.72 -18.14
C LEU A 26 -33.76 -9.19 -16.82
N SER A 27 -33.23 -10.42 -16.79
CA SER A 27 -32.67 -11.00 -15.56
C SER A 27 -31.35 -10.35 -15.13
N GLY A 28 -30.51 -9.97 -16.09
CA GLY A 28 -29.25 -9.26 -15.82
C GLY A 28 -29.48 -7.84 -15.28
N LEU A 29 -30.42 -7.11 -15.88
CA LEU A 29 -30.81 -5.77 -15.43
C LEU A 29 -31.36 -5.80 -13.99
N LEU A 30 -32.21 -6.80 -13.69
CA LEU A 30 -32.75 -7.02 -12.35
C LEU A 30 -31.65 -7.31 -11.32
N ALA A 31 -30.66 -8.15 -11.65
CA ALA A 31 -29.55 -8.45 -10.74
C ALA A 31 -28.73 -7.19 -10.40
N VAL A 32 -28.43 -6.34 -11.39
CA VAL A 32 -27.73 -5.07 -11.17
C VAL A 32 -28.57 -4.11 -10.34
N ALA A 33 -29.87 -3.98 -10.65
CA ALA A 33 -30.77 -3.11 -9.90
C ALA A 33 -30.89 -3.54 -8.43
N VAL A 34 -30.97 -4.85 -8.16
CA VAL A 34 -30.98 -5.38 -6.78
C VAL A 34 -29.64 -5.14 -6.10
N GLY A 35 -28.51 -5.36 -6.77
CA GLY A 35 -27.19 -5.08 -6.22
C GLY A 35 -27.01 -3.61 -5.83
N LEU A 36 -27.45 -2.69 -6.70
CA LEU A 36 -27.45 -1.26 -6.43
C LEU A 36 -28.38 -0.88 -5.28
N ALA A 37 -29.59 -1.44 -5.23
CA ALA A 37 -30.53 -1.20 -4.15
C ALA A 37 -29.96 -1.68 -2.80
N LEU A 38 -29.36 -2.87 -2.76
CA LEU A 38 -28.70 -3.39 -1.56
C LEU A 38 -27.51 -2.52 -1.13
N TRP A 39 -26.71 -2.04 -2.09
CA TRP A 39 -25.60 -1.13 -1.80
C TRP A 39 -26.09 0.22 -1.26
N ILE A 40 -27.12 0.83 -1.86
CA ILE A 40 -27.72 2.07 -1.40
C ILE A 40 -28.29 1.90 0.02
N VAL A 41 -28.99 0.80 0.30
CA VAL A 41 -29.50 0.49 1.64
C VAL A 41 -28.35 0.32 2.65
N ALA A 42 -27.26 -0.34 2.26
CA ALA A 42 -26.07 -0.46 3.12
C ALA A 42 -25.47 0.91 3.44
N GLN A 43 -25.35 1.81 2.46
CA GLN A 43 -24.87 3.18 2.66
C GLN A 43 -25.80 3.99 3.57
N LEU A 44 -27.11 3.99 3.30
CA LEU A 44 -28.10 4.69 4.14
C LEU A 44 -28.11 4.14 5.58
N SER A 45 -27.91 2.84 5.76
CA SER A 45 -27.81 2.25 7.09
C SER A 45 -26.52 2.64 7.83
N ALA A 46 -25.42 2.82 7.10
CA ALA A 46 -24.16 3.30 7.65
C ALA A 46 -24.28 4.78 8.06
N ASP A 47 -24.96 5.60 7.26
CA ASP A 47 -25.22 7.01 7.58
C ASP A 47 -26.19 7.15 8.74
N ALA A 48 -27.26 6.36 8.79
CA ALA A 48 -28.17 6.34 9.93
C ALA A 48 -27.48 5.85 11.23
N LYS A 49 -26.49 4.96 11.12
CA LYS A 49 -25.64 4.57 12.28
C LYS A 49 -24.75 5.72 12.73
N ARG A 50 -24.18 6.49 11.79
CA ARG A 50 -23.36 7.69 12.09
C ARG A 50 -24.21 8.78 12.74
N GLU A 51 -25.42 9.01 12.24
CA GLU A 51 -26.34 10.00 12.80
C GLU A 51 -26.78 9.60 14.22
N LYS A 52 -27.11 8.32 14.46
CA LYS A 52 -27.41 7.82 15.81
C LYS A 52 -26.20 7.88 16.75
N ALA A 53 -24.99 7.72 16.23
CA ALA A 53 -23.77 7.88 17.02
C ALA A 53 -23.57 9.35 17.42
N ALA A 54 -23.71 10.28 16.47
CA ALA A 54 -23.66 11.72 16.72
C ALA A 54 -24.79 12.18 17.67
N GLU A 55 -26.01 11.65 17.54
CA GLU A 55 -27.13 11.93 18.43
C GLU A 55 -26.83 11.46 19.87
N ARG A 56 -26.21 10.27 20.02
CA ARG A 56 -25.78 9.76 21.33
C ARG A 56 -24.70 10.64 21.95
N GLU A 57 -23.74 11.10 21.15
CA GLU A 57 -22.69 12.03 21.59
C GLU A 57 -23.28 13.38 22.03
N MET A 58 -24.27 13.91 21.32
CA MET A 58 -24.96 15.14 21.72
C MET A 58 -25.83 14.96 22.97
N LYS A 59 -26.51 13.82 23.11
CA LYS A 59 -27.48 13.57 24.18
C LYS A 59 -26.84 13.20 25.52
N TYR A 60 -25.71 12.48 25.49
CA TYR A 60 -25.05 11.97 26.68
C TYR A 60 -23.65 12.57 26.91
N GLY A 61 -23.20 13.45 26.01
CA GLY A 61 -21.81 13.88 25.96
C GLY A 61 -20.90 12.75 25.46
N LEU A 62 -19.61 13.06 25.25
CA LEU A 62 -18.62 11.97 25.18
C LEU A 62 -18.58 11.28 26.55
N PRO A 63 -18.63 9.93 26.61
CA PRO A 63 -18.35 9.25 27.86
C PRO A 63 -16.99 9.73 28.38
N VAL A 64 -16.93 10.11 29.66
CA VAL A 64 -15.68 10.50 30.30
C VAL A 64 -14.72 9.33 30.14
N SER A 65 -13.69 9.54 29.32
CA SER A 65 -12.61 8.58 29.12
C SER A 65 -11.91 8.42 30.45
N VAL A 66 -12.24 7.35 31.19
CA VAL A 66 -11.49 6.98 32.38
C VAL A 66 -10.04 6.77 31.94
N PRO A 67 -9.06 7.48 32.53
CA PRO A 67 -7.66 7.31 32.16
C PRO A 67 -7.31 5.82 32.24
N SER A 68 -6.74 5.28 31.15
CA SER A 68 -6.33 3.88 31.14
C SER A 68 -5.35 3.64 32.28
N VAL A 69 -5.58 2.61 33.09
CA VAL A 69 -4.63 2.22 34.13
C VAL A 69 -3.30 1.85 33.48
N PHE A 70 -2.18 2.27 34.07
CA PHE A 70 -0.86 1.89 33.61
C PHE A 70 -0.73 0.36 33.53
N GLY A 71 -0.26 -0.15 32.39
CA GLY A 71 -0.14 -1.58 32.12
C GLY A 71 -1.44 -2.29 31.72
N SER A 72 -2.56 -1.57 31.57
CA SER A 72 -3.79 -2.13 31.00
C SER A 72 -3.62 -2.55 29.53
N PRO A 73 -4.50 -3.42 29.00
CA PRO A 73 -4.48 -3.77 27.58
C PRO A 73 -4.56 -2.56 26.64
N ALA A 74 -5.40 -1.56 26.98
CA ALA A 74 -5.49 -0.32 26.22
C ALA A 74 -4.18 0.49 26.22
N HIS A 75 -3.50 0.55 27.37
CA HIS A 75 -2.18 1.17 27.45
C HIS A 75 -1.15 0.41 26.61
N ALA A 76 -1.14 -0.93 26.66
CA ALA A 76 -0.23 -1.75 25.87
C ALA A 76 -0.47 -1.61 24.35
N GLU A 77 -1.73 -1.53 23.90
CA GLU A 77 -2.07 -1.27 22.50
C GLU A 77 -1.61 0.12 22.04
N ALA A 78 -1.79 1.14 22.89
CA ALA A 78 -1.30 2.49 22.60
C ALA A 78 0.23 2.52 22.47
N VAL A 79 0.95 1.88 23.39
CA VAL A 79 2.42 1.75 23.31
C VAL A 79 2.84 0.98 22.07
N LEU A 80 2.17 -0.14 21.74
CA LEU A 80 2.43 -0.94 20.54
C LEU A 80 2.30 -0.10 19.27
N ARG A 81 1.20 0.68 19.15
CA ARG A 81 0.96 1.54 17.99
C ARG A 81 2.02 2.63 17.88
N SER A 82 2.35 3.28 19.00
CA SER A 82 3.36 4.33 19.03
C SER A 82 4.75 3.81 18.70
N ALA A 83 5.17 2.70 19.31
CA ALA A 83 6.51 2.15 19.14
C ALA A 83 6.74 1.58 17.73
N ASN A 84 5.70 1.01 17.11
CA ASN A 84 5.83 0.40 15.80
C ASN A 84 5.65 1.39 14.64
N GLN A 85 5.15 2.60 14.88
CA GLN A 85 4.89 3.55 13.80
C GLN A 85 6.18 3.89 13.03
N GLU A 86 7.22 4.38 13.72
CA GLU A 86 8.49 4.73 13.08
C GLU A 86 9.17 3.51 12.47
N TYR A 87 9.08 2.36 13.15
CA TYR A 87 9.63 1.09 12.68
C TYR A 87 9.04 0.67 11.32
N TYR A 88 7.71 0.68 11.17
CA TYR A 88 7.09 0.36 9.87
C TYR A 88 7.27 1.46 8.83
N GLN A 89 7.31 2.74 9.22
CA GLN A 89 7.59 3.84 8.30
C GLN A 89 8.97 3.70 7.65
N LEU A 90 10.00 3.36 8.42
CA LEU A 90 11.35 3.11 7.91
C LEU A 90 11.37 1.95 6.90
N MET A 91 10.72 0.84 7.21
CA MET A 91 10.68 -0.31 6.30
C MET A 91 9.89 -0.01 5.01
N LEU A 92 8.79 0.74 5.10
CA LEU A 92 8.02 1.19 3.92
C LEU A 92 8.85 2.12 3.04
N ALA A 93 9.59 3.06 3.63
CA ALA A 93 10.47 3.97 2.88
C ALA A 93 11.61 3.22 2.18
N GLU A 94 12.23 2.23 2.83
CA GLU A 94 13.27 1.43 2.20
C GLU A 94 12.71 0.48 1.13
N MET A 95 11.49 -0.03 1.32
CA MET A 95 10.78 -0.78 0.26
C MET A 95 10.55 0.10 -0.98
N GLU A 96 10.00 1.30 -0.80
CA GLU A 96 9.76 2.26 -1.88
C GLU A 96 11.07 2.61 -2.61
N LYS A 97 12.11 2.98 -1.87
CA LYS A 97 13.43 3.31 -2.41
C LYS A 97 14.04 2.15 -3.19
N ALA A 98 13.97 0.93 -2.66
CA ALA A 98 14.50 -0.25 -3.35
C ALA A 98 13.69 -0.58 -4.61
N LEU A 99 12.36 -0.49 -4.57
CA LEU A 99 11.51 -0.64 -5.76
C LEU A 99 11.84 0.41 -6.82
N PHE A 100 12.00 1.67 -6.40
CA PHE A 100 12.37 2.78 -7.27
C PHE A 100 13.70 2.55 -7.99
N ALA A 101 14.71 2.04 -7.28
CA ALA A 101 15.99 1.68 -7.87
C ALA A 101 15.89 0.53 -8.88
N GLN A 102 14.82 -0.26 -8.85
CA GLN A 102 14.56 -1.36 -9.78
C GLN A 102 13.57 -0.98 -10.90
N GLY A 103 13.21 0.31 -11.03
CA GLY A 103 12.31 0.79 -12.07
C GLY A 103 10.82 0.59 -11.77
N TYR A 104 10.47 0.45 -10.50
CA TYR A 104 9.08 0.37 -10.03
C TYR A 104 8.73 1.60 -9.17
N GLU A 105 7.44 1.83 -8.96
CA GLU A 105 6.98 2.87 -8.04
C GLU A 105 5.70 2.40 -7.32
N LEU A 106 5.31 3.10 -6.26
CA LEU A 106 4.06 2.86 -5.54
C LEU A 106 3.04 3.92 -5.95
N THR A 107 1.90 3.49 -6.49
CA THR A 107 0.84 4.40 -6.91
C THR A 107 -0.51 3.99 -6.33
N ARG A 108 -1.51 4.85 -6.52
CA ARG A 108 -2.90 4.58 -6.15
C ARG A 108 -3.69 3.89 -7.28
N ASP A 109 -3.09 3.71 -8.46
CA ASP A 109 -3.77 3.12 -9.61
C ASP A 109 -3.65 1.60 -9.60
N ARG A 110 -4.73 0.94 -9.16
CA ARG A 110 -4.82 -0.52 -9.12
C ARG A 110 -4.76 -1.16 -10.52
N LEU A 111 -5.20 -0.46 -11.57
CA LEU A 111 -5.25 -1.05 -12.91
C LEU A 111 -3.85 -1.24 -13.50
N GLN A 112 -2.87 -0.46 -13.03
CA GLN A 112 -1.48 -0.55 -13.43
C GLN A 112 -0.64 -1.46 -12.51
N GLN A 113 -1.29 -2.14 -11.55
CA GLN A 113 -0.60 -3.01 -10.61
C GLN A 113 0.16 -4.12 -11.35
N VAL A 114 1.41 -4.32 -10.98
CA VAL A 114 2.25 -5.41 -11.47
C VAL A 114 2.89 -6.17 -10.32
N VAL A 115 3.23 -7.42 -10.59
CA VAL A 115 4.11 -8.22 -9.73
C VAL A 115 5.53 -8.02 -10.23
N ALA A 116 6.42 -7.51 -9.37
CA ALA A 116 7.84 -7.41 -9.67
C ALA A 116 8.45 -8.81 -9.90
N ASP A 117 9.46 -8.91 -10.76
CA ASP A 117 10.12 -10.19 -11.04
C ASP A 117 10.85 -10.74 -9.80
N GLY A 118 11.21 -12.03 -9.84
CA GLY A 118 11.79 -12.71 -8.68
C GLY A 118 13.14 -12.15 -8.23
N GLU A 119 13.95 -11.59 -9.13
CA GLU A 119 15.22 -10.95 -8.76
C GLU A 119 14.98 -9.64 -8.05
N THR A 120 14.12 -8.79 -8.62
CA THR A 120 13.68 -7.55 -7.98
C THR A 120 13.10 -7.82 -6.59
N GLN A 121 12.21 -8.80 -6.45
CA GLN A 121 11.62 -9.15 -5.15
C GLN A 121 12.68 -9.56 -4.13
N ARG A 122 13.70 -10.35 -4.52
CA ARG A 122 14.79 -10.74 -3.62
C ARG A 122 15.62 -9.52 -3.19
N THR A 123 15.93 -8.63 -4.12
CA THR A 123 16.69 -7.39 -3.85
C THR A 123 15.95 -6.48 -2.87
N VAL A 124 14.67 -6.21 -3.14
CA VAL A 124 13.82 -5.37 -2.27
C VAL A 124 13.63 -6.02 -0.89
N ALA A 125 13.35 -7.32 -0.85
CA ALA A 125 13.16 -8.05 0.41
C ALA A 125 14.42 -8.01 1.29
N ARG A 126 15.60 -8.17 0.68
CA ARG A 126 16.87 -8.08 1.39
C ARG A 126 17.11 -6.67 1.94
N ALA A 127 16.81 -5.62 1.16
CA ALA A 127 16.95 -4.23 1.60
C ALA A 127 16.05 -3.91 2.80
N VAL A 128 14.78 -4.33 2.75
CA VAL A 128 13.82 -4.20 3.86
C VAL A 128 14.31 -4.91 5.12
N TYR A 129 14.80 -6.14 4.98
CA TYR A 129 15.34 -6.89 6.12
C TYR A 129 16.55 -6.19 6.76
N ILE A 130 17.49 -5.70 5.94
CA ILE A 130 18.66 -4.95 6.42
C ILE A 130 18.22 -3.70 7.19
N ALA A 131 17.25 -2.95 6.66
CA ALA A 131 16.70 -1.78 7.33
C ALA A 131 16.09 -2.11 8.70
N ARG A 132 15.31 -3.20 8.77
CA ARG A 132 14.77 -3.74 10.01
C ARG A 132 15.86 -4.05 11.03
N GLU A 133 16.89 -4.78 10.64
CA GLU A 133 17.95 -5.19 11.57
C GLU A 133 18.73 -3.97 12.08
N ARG A 134 19.00 -2.98 11.22
CA ARG A 134 19.63 -1.71 11.65
C ARG A 134 18.77 -0.93 12.63
N TYR A 135 17.45 -0.94 12.49
CA TYR A 135 16.57 -0.27 13.44
C TYR A 135 16.64 -0.95 14.82
N LEU A 136 16.64 -2.28 14.87
CA LEU A 136 16.63 -3.05 16.12
C LEU A 136 18.02 -3.09 16.80
N ALA A 137 19.09 -3.08 16.02
CA ALA A 137 20.47 -3.17 16.49
C ALA A 137 21.39 -2.23 15.68
N PRO A 138 21.36 -0.91 15.92
CA PRO A 138 21.99 0.09 15.06
C PRO A 138 23.52 0.02 15.01
N ASN A 139 24.15 -0.58 16.03
CA ASN A 139 25.61 -0.68 16.13
C ASN A 139 26.16 -2.01 15.60
N GLN A 140 25.34 -2.82 14.92
CA GLN A 140 25.80 -4.09 14.38
C GLN A 140 26.83 -3.86 13.25
N PRO A 141 27.97 -4.58 13.23
CA PRO A 141 28.93 -4.50 12.13
C PRO A 141 28.32 -4.89 10.78
N GLU A 142 28.74 -4.22 9.70
CA GLU A 142 28.17 -4.42 8.36
C GLU A 142 28.33 -5.86 7.83
N HIS A 143 29.44 -6.51 8.15
CA HIS A 143 29.69 -7.88 7.71
C HIS A 143 28.70 -8.88 8.33
N GLU A 144 28.41 -8.76 9.63
CA GLU A 144 27.43 -9.61 10.31
C GLU A 144 26.01 -9.35 9.79
N LEU A 145 25.68 -8.08 9.51
CA LEU A 145 24.40 -7.70 8.94
C LEU A 145 24.20 -8.31 7.54
N ALA A 146 25.24 -8.29 6.71
CA ALA A 146 25.23 -8.91 5.39
C ALA A 146 25.10 -10.44 5.45
N GLU A 147 25.73 -11.09 6.43
CA GLU A 147 25.60 -12.52 6.68
C GLU A 147 24.17 -12.89 7.12
N LYS A 148 23.62 -12.17 8.11
CA LYS A 148 22.23 -12.35 8.57
C LYS A 148 21.22 -12.19 7.44
N ALA A 149 21.40 -11.17 6.62
CA ALA A 149 20.54 -10.94 5.46
C ALA A 149 20.64 -12.09 4.44
N THR A 150 21.80 -12.73 4.30
CA THR A 150 21.98 -13.89 3.41
C THR A 150 21.27 -15.12 3.94
N MET A 151 21.41 -15.40 5.24
CA MET A 151 20.68 -16.48 5.89
C MET A 151 19.15 -16.26 5.81
N ALA A 152 18.67 -15.06 6.15
CA ALA A 152 17.26 -14.69 6.09
C ALA A 152 16.70 -14.66 4.66
N SER A 153 17.53 -14.42 3.65
CA SER A 153 17.12 -14.59 2.25
C SER A 153 16.97 -16.07 1.89
N SER A 154 17.88 -16.93 2.36
CA SER A 154 17.90 -18.36 2.03
C SER A 154 16.76 -19.17 2.66
N ASP A 155 16.30 -18.80 3.85
CA ASP A 155 15.19 -19.46 4.55
C ASP A 155 13.81 -18.86 4.23
N GLY A 156 13.78 -17.84 3.36
CA GLY A 156 12.56 -17.14 2.94
C GLY A 156 12.06 -16.07 3.92
N TYR A 157 12.78 -15.80 5.01
CA TYR A 157 12.37 -14.81 6.01
C TYR A 157 12.31 -13.38 5.44
N CYS A 158 13.26 -13.00 4.58
CA CYS A 158 13.22 -11.73 3.85
C CYS A 158 11.94 -11.60 3.01
N ALA A 159 11.60 -12.65 2.25
CA ALA A 159 10.43 -12.66 1.37
C ALA A 159 9.12 -12.53 2.18
N ARG A 160 9.05 -13.18 3.35
CA ARG A 160 7.91 -13.04 4.26
C ARG A 160 7.70 -11.60 4.72
N TRP A 161 8.76 -10.89 5.09
CA TRP A 161 8.67 -9.48 5.49
C TRP A 161 8.21 -8.58 4.35
N LEU A 162 8.77 -8.77 3.14
CA LEU A 162 8.31 -8.04 1.97
C LEU A 162 6.83 -8.29 1.69
N SER A 163 6.36 -9.54 1.78
CA SER A 163 4.94 -9.87 1.61
C SER A 163 4.03 -9.15 2.60
N ILE A 164 4.44 -9.05 3.88
CA ILE A 164 3.67 -8.31 4.89
C ILE A 164 3.52 -6.84 4.50
N LEU A 165 4.60 -6.20 4.05
CA LEU A 165 4.57 -4.80 3.64
C LEU A 165 3.74 -4.58 2.38
N ILE A 166 3.89 -5.43 1.36
CA ILE A 166 3.10 -5.35 0.13
C ILE A 166 1.61 -5.50 0.45
N THR A 167 1.22 -6.55 1.17
CA THR A 167 -0.18 -6.76 1.55
C THR A 167 -0.73 -5.63 2.41
N GLY A 168 0.07 -5.09 3.34
CA GLY A 168 -0.31 -3.93 4.14
C GLY A 168 -0.51 -2.68 3.29
N SER A 169 0.39 -2.42 2.33
CA SER A 169 0.28 -1.32 1.37
C SER A 169 -0.96 -1.45 0.48
N GLU A 170 -1.23 -2.64 -0.04
CA GLU A 170 -2.41 -2.92 -0.89
C GLU A 170 -3.72 -2.67 -0.13
N GLN A 171 -3.80 -3.08 1.14
CA GLN A 171 -4.96 -2.80 2.00
C GLN A 171 -5.18 -1.31 2.22
N GLN A 172 -4.12 -0.51 2.16
CA GLN A 172 -4.19 0.95 2.22
C GLN A 172 -4.35 1.60 0.84
N GLY A 173 -4.47 0.81 -0.23
CA GLY A 173 -4.68 1.29 -1.61
C GLY A 173 -3.40 1.78 -2.29
N TRP A 174 -2.25 1.20 -1.96
CA TRP A 174 -0.97 1.42 -2.64
C TRP A 174 -0.55 0.17 -3.39
N TYR A 175 -0.19 0.32 -4.66
CA TYR A 175 0.12 -0.78 -5.56
C TYR A 175 1.47 -0.55 -6.24
N ILE A 176 2.24 -1.62 -6.41
CA ILE A 176 3.49 -1.57 -7.18
C ILE A 176 3.14 -1.48 -8.66
N THR A 177 3.67 -0.48 -9.36
CA THR A 177 3.52 -0.29 -10.80
C THR A 177 4.89 -0.21 -11.47
N ARG A 178 4.96 -0.46 -12.78
CA ARG A 178 6.18 -0.15 -13.53
C ARG A 178 6.29 1.35 -13.64
N ARG A 179 7.49 1.87 -13.40
CA ARG A 179 7.76 3.27 -13.68
C ARG A 179 7.79 3.46 -15.18
N HIS A 180 6.99 4.39 -15.68
CA HIS A 180 7.20 4.89 -17.04
C HIS A 180 8.55 5.62 -17.05
N GLN A 181 9.55 5.04 -17.72
CA GLN A 181 10.68 5.84 -18.18
C GLN A 181 10.05 6.96 -19.01
N GLY A 182 10.09 8.18 -18.49
CA GLY A 182 9.69 9.34 -19.27
C GLY A 182 10.39 9.24 -20.61
N ALA A 183 9.62 9.48 -21.68
CA ALA A 183 10.17 9.70 -23.01
C ALA A 183 11.49 10.48 -22.91
N ASP A 184 12.47 10.11 -23.73
CA ASP A 184 13.56 11.00 -24.11
C ASP A 184 12.98 12.41 -24.20
N TYR A 185 13.31 13.25 -23.23
CA TYR A 185 13.28 14.67 -23.48
C TYR A 185 14.46 14.86 -24.43
N ASP A 186 14.16 14.96 -25.73
CA ASP A 186 15.04 15.59 -26.69
C ASP A 186 15.51 16.90 -26.07
N ASP A 187 16.74 16.90 -25.56
CA ASP A 187 17.39 18.01 -24.87
C ASP A 187 17.87 19.06 -25.88
N ASP A 188 17.04 19.36 -26.89
CA ASP A 188 17.24 20.40 -27.88
C ASP A 188 16.77 21.79 -27.38
N ASN A 189 16.26 21.88 -26.15
CA ASN A 189 15.98 23.16 -25.52
C ASN A 189 17.20 23.65 -24.72
N GLY A 190 18.14 24.22 -25.48
CA GLY A 190 19.31 24.92 -25.00
C GLY A 190 19.00 25.90 -23.87
N TYR A 191 19.52 25.58 -22.69
CA TYR A 191 19.95 26.56 -21.71
C TYR A 191 21.42 26.30 -21.39
N ALA A 192 22.29 27.01 -22.10
CA ALA A 192 23.70 27.10 -21.73
C ALA A 192 23.80 27.81 -20.38
N PHE A 193 24.13 27.07 -19.32
CA PHE A 193 24.62 27.68 -18.10
C PHE A 193 26.05 28.18 -18.35
N ILE A 194 26.22 29.50 -18.33
CA ILE A 194 27.55 30.13 -18.28
C ILE A 194 28.17 29.77 -16.94
N THR A 195 29.06 28.78 -16.92
CA THR A 195 29.99 28.60 -15.80
C THR A 195 31.11 29.63 -15.97
N THR A 196 31.00 30.77 -15.30
CA THR A 196 32.16 31.63 -15.06
C THR A 196 33.11 30.90 -14.12
N THR A 197 34.17 30.30 -14.67
CA THR A 197 35.34 29.89 -13.91
C THR A 197 35.98 31.12 -13.26
N PRO A 198 36.27 31.13 -11.95
CA PRO A 198 37.09 32.18 -11.36
C PRO A 198 38.53 32.00 -11.84
N THR A 199 39.07 33.06 -12.43
CA THR A 199 40.50 33.21 -12.73
C THR A 199 41.31 33.11 -11.44
N ALA A 200 42.16 32.10 -11.33
CA ALA A 200 43.26 32.12 -10.38
C ALA A 200 44.32 33.09 -10.92
N ASN A 201 44.57 34.17 -10.20
CA ASN A 201 45.73 35.02 -10.43
C ASN A 201 46.92 34.48 -9.62
N GLU A 202 48.09 34.54 -10.26
CA GLU A 202 49.44 34.34 -9.73
C GLU A 202 49.77 35.25 -8.52
#